data_AF-A0AAD4CEN5-F1
#
_entry.id   AF-A0AAD4CEN5-F1
#
_cell.length_a   1.000
_cell.length_b   1.000
_cell.length_c   1.000
_cell.angle_alpha   90.00
_cell.angle_beta   90.00
_cell.angle_gamma   90.00
#
_symmetry.space_group_name_H-M   'P 1'
#
loop_
_entity.id
_entity.type
_entity.pdbx_description
1 polymer ?
#
loop_
_entity_poly.entity_id
_entity_poly.type
_entity_poly.pdbx_seq_one_letter_code
_entity_poly.pdbx_strand_id
1 'polypeptide(L)'
;MDVLAAAQMATEMAGLFLTIVEKTKELIETMKGAREALMELLSRSERVRLNLELFRALSRQLVDLHGKAMAVAFNGAAYSQTGNEVLTLVHKVADSSKHSDLWMKINWVYYKGDAEALVKKLEAREQDLGFVLTFIAAQSSVVTENEILAMKARAETGARVTSAFDDTEESLHPTAGDSSQSHGKESKCRQQAIWLGYLAREHTDPTYLKERQKLSEAAKWGRWDQVSSSLKTGSTQFHENWCNATKIGTAGKTRDLSLWTPLHQAAYTHAPRKVIEDLIQRGAYRTVPANTRGEFRHSDMTPVDIARDLGYRDICDILTPVIRHYIAPRTLTKLENHFHDLLRHELKGCSLLNDLRLPQLVALTELEYPEMWFPIRCLKRGFLFRLDDRDVVVLSTGRPKDPRRQLFRVTTTKWTRIHDAIVLGQ
;
A
#
# COMPACT_ATOMS: atom_id res chain seq x y z
N MET A 1 14.69 37.18 10.56
CA MET A 1 13.24 36.96 10.37
C MET A 1 12.68 36.48 11.70
N ASP A 2 11.47 36.89 12.07
CA ASP A 2 10.81 36.37 13.28
C ASP A 2 10.42 34.89 13.11
N VAL A 3 10.35 34.15 14.21
CA VAL A 3 10.17 32.69 14.26
C VAL A 3 8.84 32.26 13.63
N LEU A 4 7.77 33.03 13.85
CA LEU A 4 6.45 32.74 13.26
C LEU A 4 6.49 32.84 11.73
N ALA A 5 7.12 33.89 11.20
CA ALA A 5 7.28 34.07 9.76
C ALA A 5 8.15 32.96 9.14
N ALA A 6 9.19 32.52 9.83
CA ALA A 6 10.02 31.40 9.39
C ALA A 6 9.24 30.08 9.34
N ALA A 7 8.41 29.80 10.36
CA ALA A 7 7.57 28.60 10.40
C ALA A 7 6.47 28.60 9.32
N GLN A 8 5.90 29.77 9.00
CA GLN A 8 4.94 29.95 7.90
C GLN A 8 5.61 29.64 6.56
N MET A 9 6.77 30.26 6.27
CA MET A 9 7.51 30.01 5.04
C MET A 9 7.94 28.54 4.91
N ALA A 10 8.39 27.91 5.98
CA ALA A 10 8.72 26.48 5.95
C ALA A 10 7.52 25.59 5.60
N THR A 11 6.30 25.98 6.02
CA THR A 11 5.06 25.28 5.63
C THR A 11 4.80 25.40 4.14
N GLU A 12 4.91 26.60 3.58
CA GLU A 12 4.71 26.85 2.15
C GLU A 12 5.74 26.08 1.31
N MET A 13 7.01 26.09 1.74
CA MET A 13 8.08 25.36 1.06
C MET A 13 7.88 23.84 1.14
N ALA A 14 7.49 23.30 2.29
CA ALA A 14 7.16 21.88 2.41
C ALA A 14 6.02 21.48 1.44
N GLY A 15 5.00 22.33 1.29
CA GLY A 15 3.93 22.11 0.30
C GLY A 15 4.41 22.13 -1.16
N LEU A 16 5.32 23.05 -1.50
CA LEU A 16 5.96 23.08 -2.82
C LEU A 16 6.77 21.79 -3.08
N PHE A 17 7.58 21.38 -2.12
CA PHE A 17 8.38 20.15 -2.23
C PHE A 17 7.52 18.88 -2.28
N LEU A 18 6.38 18.85 -1.59
CA LEU A 18 5.40 17.76 -1.73
C LEU A 18 4.91 17.65 -3.18
N THR A 19 4.56 18.78 -3.79
CA THR A 19 4.13 18.82 -5.20
C THR A 19 5.23 18.32 -6.14
N ILE A 20 6.49 18.71 -5.88
CA ILE A 20 7.66 18.24 -6.65
C ILE A 20 7.84 16.73 -6.51
N VAL A 21 7.71 16.19 -5.31
CA VAL A 21 7.85 14.75 -5.02
C VAL A 21 6.77 13.97 -5.76
N GLU A 22 5.50 14.40 -5.68
CA GLU A 22 4.39 13.79 -6.40
C GLU A 22 4.62 13.78 -7.91
N LYS A 23 5.01 14.92 -8.49
CA LYS A 23 5.23 15.06 -9.94
C LYS A 23 6.45 14.28 -10.42
N THR A 24 7.55 14.31 -9.66
CA THR A 24 8.76 13.53 -9.99
C THR A 24 8.48 12.04 -9.93
N LYS A 25 7.69 11.57 -8.94
CA LYS A 25 7.24 10.18 -8.84
C LYS A 25 6.44 9.76 -10.07
N GLU A 26 5.40 10.51 -10.46
CA GLU A 26 4.62 10.27 -11.68
C GLU A 26 5.53 10.15 -12.92
N LEU A 27 6.56 10.99 -13.00
CA LEU A 27 7.50 11.00 -14.11
C LEU A 27 8.41 9.77 -14.13
N ILE A 28 8.95 9.35 -12.99
CA ILE A 28 9.80 8.14 -12.91
C ILE A 28 8.98 6.91 -13.30
N GLU A 29 7.77 6.79 -12.79
CA GLU A 29 6.87 5.68 -13.09
C GLU A 29 6.51 5.60 -14.57
N THR A 30 6.55 6.73 -15.28
CA THR A 30 6.25 6.80 -16.72
C THR A 30 7.50 6.87 -17.61
N MET A 31 8.72 6.94 -17.06
CA MET A 31 9.95 7.09 -17.84
C MET A 31 11.06 6.10 -17.47
N LYS A 32 11.26 5.08 -18.32
CA LYS A 32 12.31 4.07 -18.12
C LYS A 32 13.74 4.62 -18.24
N GLY A 33 14.00 5.57 -19.14
CA GLY A 33 15.35 6.05 -19.48
C GLY A 33 15.93 7.11 -18.53
N ALA A 34 15.10 7.67 -17.66
CA ALA A 34 15.44 8.80 -16.78
C ALA A 34 15.50 8.43 -15.29
N ARG A 35 15.27 7.15 -14.98
CA ARG A 35 15.00 6.66 -13.62
C ARG A 35 16.06 7.08 -12.62
N GLU A 36 17.34 6.88 -12.90
CA GLU A 36 18.41 7.09 -11.92
C GLU A 36 18.52 8.55 -11.44
N ALA A 37 18.60 9.52 -12.35
CA ALA A 37 18.72 10.93 -11.93
C ALA A 37 17.41 11.48 -11.35
N LEU A 38 16.26 11.03 -11.86
CA LEU A 38 14.97 11.42 -11.29
C LEU A 38 14.75 10.81 -9.89
N MET A 39 15.24 9.60 -9.64
CA MET A 39 15.23 8.97 -8.32
C MET A 39 16.07 9.74 -7.31
N GLU A 40 17.26 10.20 -7.70
CA GLU A 40 18.08 11.05 -6.84
C GLU A 40 17.38 12.39 -6.56
N LEU A 41 16.78 13.00 -7.59
CA LEU A 41 16.01 14.24 -7.44
C LEU A 41 14.77 14.05 -6.55
N LEU A 42 14.06 12.93 -6.67
CA LEU A 42 12.93 12.55 -5.81
C LEU A 42 13.39 12.40 -4.35
N SER A 43 14.43 11.58 -4.13
CA SER A 43 15.01 11.32 -2.81
C SER A 43 15.42 12.61 -2.11
N ARG A 44 16.17 13.48 -2.80
CA ARG A 44 16.64 14.76 -2.23
C ARG A 44 15.50 15.75 -1.99
N SER A 45 14.54 15.83 -2.90
CA SER A 45 13.35 16.69 -2.71
C SER A 45 12.54 16.27 -1.49
N GLU A 46 12.39 14.96 -1.27
CA GLU A 46 11.68 14.42 -0.11
C GLU A 46 12.43 14.68 1.21
N ARG A 47 13.76 14.55 1.23
CA ARG A 47 14.57 14.93 2.40
C ARG A 47 14.43 16.41 2.75
N VAL A 48 14.48 17.29 1.74
CA VAL A 48 14.28 18.73 1.97
C VAL A 48 12.88 19.00 2.53
N ARG A 49 11.84 18.34 1.98
CA ARG A 49 10.47 18.43 2.49
C ARG A 49 10.39 18.06 3.98
N LEU A 50 10.89 16.88 4.34
CA LEU A 50 10.85 16.37 5.72
C LEU A 50 11.65 17.25 6.68
N ASN A 51 12.81 17.75 6.27
CA ASN A 51 13.60 18.67 7.08
C ASN A 51 12.90 20.02 7.29
N LEU A 52 12.14 20.51 6.30
CA LEU A 52 11.34 21.75 6.43
C LEU A 52 10.18 21.55 7.41
N GLU A 53 9.55 20.37 7.42
CA GLU A 53 8.52 20.02 8.39
C GLU A 53 9.09 19.92 9.81
N LEU A 54 10.28 19.33 9.97
CA LEU A 54 11.00 19.29 11.23
C LEU A 54 11.34 20.71 11.73
N PHE A 55 11.91 21.54 10.84
CA PHE A 55 12.22 22.93 11.14
C PHE A 55 10.99 23.71 11.60
N ARG A 56 9.86 23.54 10.91
CA ARG A 56 8.56 24.13 11.29
C ARG A 56 8.13 23.68 12.69
N ALA A 57 8.23 22.38 12.99
CA ALA A 57 7.83 21.84 14.29
C ALA A 57 8.68 22.43 15.43
N LEU A 58 10.00 22.47 15.27
CA LEU A 58 10.92 23.05 16.26
C LEU A 58 10.73 24.56 16.40
N SER A 59 10.52 25.28 15.30
CA SER A 59 10.27 26.72 15.32
C SER A 59 9.03 27.08 16.12
N ARG A 60 7.95 26.27 16.04
CA ARG A 60 6.76 26.48 16.87
C ARG A 60 7.03 26.28 18.35
N GLN A 61 7.80 25.26 18.72
CA GLN A 61 8.19 25.03 20.12
C GLN A 61 9.02 26.19 20.68
N LEU A 62 9.89 26.80 19.87
CA LEU A 62 10.66 27.98 20.27
C LEU A 62 9.80 29.22 20.55
N VAL A 63 8.73 29.43 19.79
CA VAL A 63 7.77 30.54 20.02
C VAL A 63 7.12 30.41 21.41
N ASP A 64 6.77 29.19 21.82
CA ASP A 64 6.08 28.94 23.09
C ASP A 64 7.00 29.12 24.33
N LEU A 65 8.32 28.96 24.16
CA LEU A 65 9.29 28.94 25.27
C LEU A 65 9.97 30.29 25.55
N HIS A 66 10.13 31.16 24.55
CA HIS A 66 10.81 32.44 24.69
C HIS A 66 10.09 33.52 23.87
N GLY A 67 9.28 34.35 24.54
CA GLY A 67 8.59 35.51 23.95
C GLY A 67 9.52 36.65 23.44
N LYS A 68 10.78 36.36 23.11
CA LYS A 68 11.71 37.26 22.42
C LYS A 68 12.00 36.70 21.04
N ALA A 69 11.74 37.50 20.00
CA ALA A 69 11.99 37.15 18.60
C ALA A 69 13.46 36.77 18.37
N MET A 70 13.75 35.47 18.37
CA MET A 70 15.02 34.97 17.87
C MET A 70 15.05 35.13 16.36
N ALA A 71 16.06 35.84 15.84
CA ALA A 71 16.29 35.93 14.41
C ALA A 71 16.83 34.59 13.90
N VAL A 72 15.98 33.81 13.21
CA VAL A 72 16.42 32.57 12.57
C VAL A 72 17.05 32.90 11.22
N ALA A 73 18.25 32.36 10.97
CA ALA A 73 18.95 32.45 9.69
C ALA A 73 18.35 31.45 8.68
N PHE A 74 17.09 31.64 8.30
CA PHE A 74 16.39 30.82 7.30
C PHE A 74 16.21 31.60 6.00
N ASN A 75 16.79 31.11 4.91
CA ASN A 75 16.71 31.73 3.59
C ASN A 75 15.59 31.12 2.73
N GLY A 76 14.33 31.40 3.07
CA GLY A 76 13.17 30.85 2.36
C GLY A 76 13.17 31.11 0.84
N ALA A 77 13.70 32.24 0.38
CA ALA A 77 13.77 32.58 -1.04
C ALA A 77 14.63 31.60 -1.86
N ALA A 78 15.77 31.16 -1.30
CA ALA A 78 16.63 30.18 -1.97
C ALA A 78 15.96 28.80 -2.11
N TYR A 79 15.18 28.36 -1.12
CA TYR A 79 14.41 27.11 -1.21
C TYR A 79 13.28 27.21 -2.24
N SER A 80 12.55 28.33 -2.24
CA SER A 80 11.49 28.58 -3.23
C SER A 80 12.03 28.59 -4.65
N GLN A 81 13.17 29.28 -4.86
CA GLN A 81 13.83 29.30 -6.15
C GLN A 81 14.24 27.90 -6.61
N THR A 82 14.99 27.15 -5.78
CA THR A 82 15.39 25.78 -6.13
C THR A 82 14.18 24.89 -6.40
N GLY A 83 13.15 24.96 -5.56
CA GLY A 83 11.91 24.19 -5.76
C GLY A 83 11.21 24.52 -7.08
N ASN A 84 11.08 25.81 -7.41
CA ASN A 84 10.47 26.24 -8.68
C ASN A 84 11.29 25.82 -9.91
N GLU A 85 12.62 25.87 -9.83
CA GLU A 85 13.51 25.37 -10.89
C GLU A 85 13.32 23.86 -11.11
N VAL A 86 13.25 23.09 -10.02
CA VAL A 86 12.97 21.65 -10.08
C VAL A 86 11.60 21.38 -10.69
N LEU A 87 10.55 22.06 -10.21
CA LEU A 87 9.20 21.88 -10.73
C LEU A 87 9.11 22.24 -12.22
N THR A 88 9.84 23.28 -12.65
CA THR A 88 9.93 23.68 -14.06
C THR A 88 10.60 22.60 -14.90
N LEU A 89 11.68 21.99 -14.42
CA LEU A 89 12.33 20.87 -15.09
C LEU A 89 11.35 19.69 -15.22
N VAL A 90 10.70 19.29 -14.12
CA VAL A 90 9.76 18.17 -14.10
C VAL A 90 8.62 18.39 -15.09
N HIS A 91 8.05 19.59 -15.16
CA HIS A 91 7.02 19.92 -16.16
C HIS A 91 7.55 19.86 -17.60
N LYS A 92 8.73 20.42 -17.89
CA LYS A 92 9.34 20.36 -19.24
C LYS A 92 9.55 18.92 -19.71
N VAL A 93 10.01 18.06 -18.81
CA VAL A 93 10.22 16.63 -19.10
C VAL A 93 8.87 15.92 -19.27
N ALA A 94 7.88 16.21 -18.43
CA ALA A 94 6.54 15.64 -18.51
C ALA A 94 5.73 16.09 -19.74
N ASP A 95 5.97 17.29 -20.28
CA ASP A 95 5.35 17.73 -21.54
C ASP A 95 6.02 17.08 -22.75
N SER A 96 7.35 16.94 -22.71
CA SER A 96 8.11 16.23 -23.72
C SER A 96 7.72 14.75 -23.82
N SER A 97 7.31 14.13 -22.70
CA SER A 97 6.90 12.73 -22.64
C SER A 97 5.56 12.44 -23.32
N LYS A 98 4.78 13.46 -23.71
CA LYS A 98 3.48 13.25 -24.37
C LYS A 98 3.62 12.89 -25.86
N HIS A 99 4.77 13.13 -26.48
CA HIS A 99 4.89 13.13 -27.95
C HIS A 99 5.45 11.84 -28.58
N SER A 100 6.29 11.03 -27.89
CA SER A 100 6.77 9.68 -28.32
C SER A 100 7.92 9.15 -27.43
N ASP A 101 8.03 7.83 -27.23
CA ASP A 101 9.14 7.15 -26.53
C ASP A 101 10.53 7.42 -27.13
N LEU A 102 10.61 7.60 -28.45
CA LEU A 102 11.86 7.89 -29.16
C LEU A 102 12.33 9.33 -28.93
N TRP A 103 11.39 10.27 -28.96
CA TRP A 103 11.64 11.68 -28.64
C TRP A 103 12.01 11.87 -27.16
N MET A 104 11.46 11.05 -26.26
CA MET A 104 11.82 11.06 -24.84
C MET A 104 13.28 10.73 -24.57
N LYS A 105 13.83 9.69 -25.22
CA LYS A 105 15.23 9.29 -25.00
C LYS A 105 16.20 10.38 -25.46
N ILE A 106 15.87 11.08 -26.54
CA ILE A 106 16.69 12.17 -27.09
C ILE A 106 16.61 13.40 -26.19
N ASN A 107 15.41 13.80 -25.78
CA ASN A 107 15.23 14.97 -24.90
C ASN A 107 15.81 14.74 -23.49
N TRP A 108 15.76 13.52 -22.96
CA TRP A 108 16.34 13.25 -21.64
C TRP A 108 17.86 13.48 -21.59
N VAL A 109 18.59 13.15 -22.66
CA VAL A 109 20.04 13.42 -22.74
C VAL A 109 20.31 14.93 -22.61
N TYR A 110 19.42 15.76 -23.14
CA TYR A 110 19.52 17.22 -23.01
C TYR A 110 19.24 17.69 -21.58
N TYR A 111 18.24 17.14 -20.91
CA TYR A 111 17.86 17.53 -19.54
C TYR A 111 18.72 16.92 -18.42
N LYS A 112 19.52 15.88 -18.72
CA LYS A 112 20.33 15.18 -17.71
C LYS A 112 21.28 16.12 -16.97
N GLY A 113 21.94 17.04 -17.68
CA GLY A 113 22.84 18.01 -17.07
C GLY A 113 22.13 18.99 -16.12
N ASP A 114 20.94 19.45 -16.50
CA ASP A 114 20.10 20.31 -15.65
C ASP A 114 19.63 19.57 -14.39
N ALA A 115 19.23 18.30 -14.53
CA ALA A 115 18.83 17.46 -13.41
C ALA A 115 19.98 17.27 -12.40
N GLU A 116 21.18 16.94 -12.87
CA GLU A 116 22.37 16.80 -12.02
C GLU A 116 22.74 18.11 -11.31
N ALA A 117 22.62 19.26 -12.00
CA ALA A 117 22.84 20.57 -11.40
C ALA A 117 21.81 20.87 -10.29
N LEU A 118 20.55 20.51 -10.51
CA LEU A 118 19.49 20.68 -9.51
C LEU A 118 19.66 19.76 -8.31
N VAL A 119 20.10 18.52 -8.51
CA VAL A 119 20.48 17.61 -7.40
C VAL A 119 21.53 18.26 -6.51
N LYS A 120 22.59 18.85 -7.08
CA LYS A 120 23.61 19.58 -6.30
C LYS A 120 23.03 20.78 -5.54
N LYS A 121 22.10 21.52 -6.16
CA LYS A 121 21.40 22.63 -5.47
C LYS A 121 20.56 22.12 -4.30
N LEU A 122 19.83 21.01 -4.47
CA LEU A 122 19.04 20.39 -3.41
C LEU A 122 19.91 19.89 -2.26
N GLU A 123 21.06 19.27 -2.58
CA GLU A 123 22.03 18.84 -1.57
C GLU A 123 22.57 20.02 -0.75
N ALA A 124 22.89 21.15 -1.40
CA ALA A 124 23.28 22.36 -0.69
C ALA A 124 22.13 22.87 0.23
N ARG A 125 20.88 22.84 -0.24
CA ARG A 125 19.71 23.23 0.56
C ARG A 125 19.45 22.29 1.74
N GLU A 126 19.68 21.00 1.57
CA GLU A 126 19.62 19.98 2.62
C GLU A 126 20.67 20.25 3.71
N GLN A 127 21.93 20.52 3.31
CA GLN A 127 23.01 20.87 4.23
C GLN A 127 22.75 22.18 4.97
N ASP A 128 22.33 23.23 4.25
CA ASP A 128 21.95 24.54 4.82
C ASP A 128 20.90 24.37 5.93
N LEU A 129 19.88 23.54 5.67
CA LEU A 129 18.80 23.30 6.63
C LEU A 129 19.28 22.47 7.83
N GLY A 130 20.18 21.51 7.59
CA GLY A 130 20.86 20.76 8.64
C GLY A 130 21.61 21.69 9.62
N PHE A 131 22.34 22.68 9.11
CA PHE A 131 23.01 23.67 9.98
C PHE A 131 22.03 24.50 10.80
N VAL A 132 20.91 24.94 10.21
CA VAL A 132 19.87 25.70 10.92
C VAL A 132 19.24 24.86 12.04
N LEU A 133 18.96 23.59 11.77
CA LEU A 133 18.42 22.65 12.77
C LEU A 133 19.40 22.44 13.94
N THR A 134 20.69 22.22 13.65
CA THR A 134 21.73 22.10 14.68
C THR A 134 21.92 23.40 15.47
N PHE A 135 21.82 24.55 14.83
CA PHE A 135 21.87 25.83 15.53
C PHE A 135 20.68 26.00 16.48
N ILE A 136 19.47 25.66 16.04
CA ILE A 136 18.27 25.64 16.88
C ILE A 136 18.46 24.68 18.06
N ALA A 137 19.04 23.49 17.84
CA ALA A 137 19.39 22.53 18.89
C ALA A 137 20.28 23.16 19.97
N ALA A 138 21.38 23.79 19.55
CA ALA A 138 22.38 24.34 20.46
C ALA A 138 21.84 25.52 21.28
N GLN A 139 20.91 26.30 20.71
CA GLN A 139 20.28 27.44 21.39
C GLN A 139 19.09 27.01 22.27
N SER A 140 18.38 25.96 21.88
CA SER A 140 17.24 25.39 22.62
C SER A 140 17.75 24.39 23.64
N SER A 141 18.12 24.86 24.84
CA SER A 141 18.44 23.99 26.00
C SER A 141 17.36 22.95 26.37
N VAL A 142 16.22 22.94 25.66
CA VAL A 142 15.01 22.13 25.90
C VAL A 142 14.95 20.88 25.02
N VAL A 143 15.63 20.83 23.87
CA VAL A 143 15.66 19.63 23.01
C VAL A 143 17.06 19.03 23.04
N THR A 144 17.17 17.80 23.52
CA THR A 144 18.48 17.15 23.63
C THR A 144 19.04 16.83 22.24
N GLU A 145 20.36 16.87 22.09
CA GLU A 145 21.05 16.49 20.85
C GLU A 145 20.60 15.10 20.34
N ASN A 146 20.37 14.17 21.27
CA ASN A 146 19.87 12.83 20.98
C ASN A 146 18.46 12.82 20.35
N GLU A 147 17.55 13.69 20.79
CA GLU A 147 16.19 13.77 20.22
C GLU A 147 16.22 14.30 18.79
N ILE A 148 17.12 15.24 18.48
CA ILE A 148 17.27 15.80 17.14
C ILE A 148 17.91 14.80 16.20
N LEU A 149 18.94 14.08 16.66
CA LEU A 149 19.50 12.97 15.90
C LEU A 149 18.45 11.89 15.63
N ALA A 150 17.61 11.55 16.61
CA ALA A 150 16.52 10.60 16.42
C ALA A 150 15.41 11.10 15.49
N MET A 151 15.11 12.40 15.47
CA MET A 151 14.17 13.01 14.53
C MET A 151 14.74 13.06 13.11
N LYS A 152 16.03 13.40 12.96
CA LYS A 152 16.73 13.39 11.68
C LYS A 152 16.82 11.98 11.10
N ALA A 153 17.19 10.99 11.93
CA ALA A 153 17.21 9.59 11.51
C ALA A 153 15.81 9.10 11.06
N ARG A 154 14.74 9.59 11.70
CA ARG A 154 13.36 9.33 11.25
C ARG A 154 13.04 9.98 9.90
N ALA A 155 13.44 11.23 9.68
CA ALA A 155 13.28 11.91 8.40
C ALA A 155 14.07 11.20 7.28
N GLU A 156 15.30 10.76 7.56
CA GLU A 156 16.13 10.00 6.62
C GLU A 156 15.53 8.62 6.31
N THR A 157 14.96 7.95 7.32
CA THR A 157 14.27 6.67 7.13
C THR A 157 13.01 6.85 6.28
N GLY A 158 12.23 7.91 6.52
CA GLY A 158 11.01 8.22 5.76
C GLY A 158 11.28 8.64 4.31
N ALA A 159 12.43 9.27 4.02
CA ALA A 159 12.83 9.61 2.66
C ALA A 159 13.34 8.41 1.85
N ARG A 160 13.43 7.21 2.45
CA ARG A 160 14.00 6.05 1.78
C ARG A 160 13.10 5.60 0.63
N VAL A 161 13.60 5.74 -0.59
CA VAL A 161 12.90 5.29 -1.78
C VAL A 161 13.09 3.78 -1.96
N THR A 162 12.00 3.03 -2.13
CA THR A 162 12.04 1.59 -2.41
C THR A 162 11.18 1.24 -3.61
N SER A 163 11.55 0.16 -4.32
CA SER A 163 10.70 -0.42 -5.35
C SER A 163 9.49 -1.10 -4.69
N ALA A 164 8.33 -0.98 -5.32
CA ALA A 164 7.08 -1.48 -4.75
C ALA A 164 7.06 -3.02 -4.55
N PHE A 165 7.82 -3.78 -5.36
CA PHE A 165 7.74 -5.26 -5.43
C PHE A 165 9.11 -5.98 -5.51
N ASP A 166 10.23 -5.34 -5.18
CA ASP A 166 11.58 -5.95 -5.33
C ASP A 166 11.78 -7.23 -4.49
N ASP A 167 11.05 -7.42 -3.40
CA ASP A 167 11.15 -8.62 -2.54
C ASP A 167 10.48 -9.88 -3.15
N THR A 168 9.78 -9.78 -4.28
CA THR A 168 8.92 -10.88 -4.80
C THR A 168 9.51 -11.64 -6.00
N GLU A 169 10.71 -11.30 -6.48
CA GLU A 169 11.28 -11.90 -7.69
C GLU A 169 11.63 -13.41 -7.55
N GLU A 170 11.74 -13.96 -6.33
CA GLU A 170 12.12 -15.37 -6.12
C GLU A 170 10.98 -16.40 -6.07
N SER A 171 9.70 -16.01 -6.05
CA SER A 171 8.62 -16.95 -5.63
C SER A 171 7.79 -17.63 -6.75
N LEU A 172 8.18 -17.57 -8.03
CA LEU A 172 7.32 -18.03 -9.14
C LEU A 172 7.86 -19.20 -10.00
N HIS A 173 8.87 -19.95 -9.54
CA HIS A 173 9.27 -21.21 -10.19
C HIS A 173 9.39 -22.38 -9.21
N PRO A 174 8.69 -23.51 -9.44
CA PRO A 174 9.08 -24.78 -8.85
C PRO A 174 10.10 -25.44 -9.78
N THR A 175 11.39 -25.33 -9.45
CA THR A 175 12.43 -26.17 -10.05
C THR A 175 13.37 -26.68 -8.97
N ALA A 176 13.57 -28.00 -9.00
CA ALA A 176 14.35 -28.80 -8.07
C ALA A 176 15.86 -28.62 -8.24
N GLY A 177 16.60 -28.83 -7.14
CA GLY A 177 18.07 -28.96 -7.06
C GLY A 177 18.78 -27.61 -7.10
N ASP A 178 19.76 -27.29 -6.28
CA ASP A 178 20.60 -28.10 -5.40
C ASP A 178 21.21 -27.19 -4.32
N SER A 179 21.74 -27.81 -3.28
CA SER A 179 22.23 -27.20 -2.05
C SER A 179 23.45 -26.28 -2.22
N SER A 180 23.42 -25.12 -1.56
CA SER A 180 24.62 -24.46 -1.00
C SER A 180 24.20 -23.51 0.12
N GLN A 181 24.65 -23.84 1.33
CA GLN A 181 24.43 -23.08 2.56
C GLN A 181 25.20 -21.76 2.52
N SER A 182 24.52 -20.66 2.84
CA SER A 182 25.16 -19.52 3.49
C SER A 182 24.30 -19.09 4.68
N HIS A 183 24.93 -19.04 5.85
CA HIS A 183 24.34 -18.58 7.10
C HIS A 183 24.24 -17.06 7.09
N GLY A 184 23.07 -16.50 7.39
CA GLY A 184 22.94 -15.08 7.75
C GLY A 184 21.54 -14.50 7.65
N LYS A 185 20.82 -14.52 8.78
CA LYS A 185 19.50 -13.94 9.07
C LYS A 185 18.30 -14.67 8.45
N GLU A 186 17.60 -15.42 9.32
CA GLU A 186 16.23 -15.88 9.11
C GLU A 186 15.32 -14.67 8.81
N SER A 187 15.14 -14.37 7.53
CA SER A 187 13.98 -13.67 7.04
C SER A 187 12.76 -14.50 7.43
N LYS A 188 12.00 -14.03 8.42
CA LYS A 188 10.67 -14.56 8.73
C LYS A 188 9.90 -14.58 7.42
N CYS A 189 9.74 -15.75 6.80
CA CYS A 189 9.14 -15.90 5.49
C CYS A 189 7.76 -15.26 5.53
N ARG A 190 7.62 -14.08 4.91
CA ARG A 190 6.42 -13.27 4.98
C ARG A 190 5.31 -14.03 4.26
N GLN A 191 4.34 -14.55 5.01
CA GLN A 191 3.21 -15.23 4.40
C GLN A 191 2.32 -14.19 3.72
N GLN A 192 2.44 -14.10 2.40
CA GLN A 192 1.71 -13.14 1.57
C GLN A 192 0.19 -13.31 1.74
N ALA A 193 -0.54 -12.21 1.93
CA ALA A 193 -2.00 -12.24 2.02
C ALA A 193 -2.60 -12.62 0.66
N ILE A 194 -3.68 -13.42 0.66
CA ILE A 194 -4.31 -13.93 -0.56
C ILE A 194 -5.80 -13.58 -0.58
N TRP A 195 -6.28 -12.99 -1.67
CA TRP A 195 -7.70 -12.84 -1.95
C TRP A 195 -8.25 -14.04 -2.73
N LEU A 196 -9.04 -14.88 -2.06
CA LEU A 196 -9.67 -16.05 -2.69
C LEU A 196 -10.95 -15.66 -3.44
N GLY A 197 -10.80 -15.03 -4.60
CA GLY A 197 -11.93 -14.49 -5.37
C GLY A 197 -12.67 -15.48 -6.27
N TYR A 198 -12.19 -16.70 -6.47
CA TYR A 198 -12.87 -17.68 -7.33
C TYR A 198 -14.05 -18.35 -6.61
N LEU A 199 -15.26 -18.17 -7.12
CA LEU A 199 -16.50 -18.65 -6.47
C LEU A 199 -17.23 -19.77 -7.23
N ALA A 200 -16.83 -20.11 -8.45
CA ALA A 200 -17.44 -21.17 -9.24
C ALA A 200 -16.82 -22.55 -8.93
N ARG A 201 -17.59 -23.63 -9.09
CA ARG A 201 -17.09 -25.01 -8.93
C ARG A 201 -16.39 -25.49 -10.20
N GLU A 202 -16.85 -24.99 -11.33
CA GLU A 202 -16.38 -25.28 -12.67
C GLU A 202 -14.87 -25.03 -12.74
N HIS A 203 -14.14 -25.85 -13.50
CA HIS A 203 -12.68 -25.74 -13.65
C HIS A 203 -11.85 -25.82 -12.36
N THR A 204 -12.43 -26.31 -11.25
CA THR A 204 -11.71 -26.53 -9.99
C THR A 204 -11.51 -28.02 -9.74
N ASP A 205 -10.34 -28.36 -9.20
CA ASP A 205 -10.03 -29.72 -8.78
C ASP A 205 -11.08 -30.27 -7.78
N PRO A 206 -11.62 -31.49 -8.00
CA PRO A 206 -12.63 -32.07 -7.12
C PRO A 206 -12.18 -32.24 -5.66
N THR A 207 -10.90 -32.52 -5.42
CA THR A 207 -10.34 -32.66 -4.06
C THR A 207 -10.34 -31.31 -3.36
N TYR A 208 -9.88 -30.27 -4.06
CA TYR A 208 -9.96 -28.88 -3.58
C TYR A 208 -11.39 -28.47 -3.21
N LEU A 209 -12.36 -28.75 -4.09
CA LEU A 209 -13.77 -28.44 -3.86
C LEU A 209 -14.33 -29.17 -2.64
N LYS A 210 -14.00 -30.45 -2.48
CA LYS A 210 -14.42 -31.25 -1.33
C LYS A 210 -13.91 -30.66 -0.02
N GLU A 211 -12.64 -30.27 0.05
CA GLU A 211 -12.05 -29.67 1.26
C GLU A 211 -12.60 -28.25 1.54
N ARG A 212 -12.79 -27.42 0.52
CA ARG A 212 -13.44 -26.10 0.67
C ARG A 212 -14.90 -26.22 1.11
N GLN A 213 -15.62 -27.23 0.63
CA GLN A 213 -16.99 -27.50 1.04
C GLN A 213 -17.06 -27.94 2.50
N LYS A 214 -16.16 -28.84 2.95
CA LYS A 214 -16.03 -29.22 4.36
C LYS A 214 -15.82 -28.02 5.27
N LEU A 215 -14.92 -27.10 4.90
CA LEU A 215 -14.69 -25.86 5.64
C LEU A 215 -15.99 -25.04 5.77
N SER A 216 -16.68 -24.81 4.65
CA SER A 216 -17.92 -24.02 4.63
C SER A 216 -19.05 -24.65 5.45
N GLU A 217 -19.19 -25.98 5.42
CA GLU A 217 -20.19 -26.71 6.19
C GLU A 217 -19.85 -26.74 7.68
N ALA A 218 -18.59 -26.99 8.03
CA ALA A 218 -18.13 -26.96 9.42
C ALA A 218 -18.33 -25.58 10.05
N ALA A 219 -17.98 -24.50 9.35
CA ALA A 219 -18.18 -23.13 9.83
C ALA A 219 -19.67 -22.81 10.02
N LYS A 220 -20.52 -23.18 9.05
CA LYS A 220 -21.99 -22.99 9.15
C LYS A 220 -22.59 -23.63 10.40
N TRP A 221 -22.09 -24.80 10.80
CA TRP A 221 -22.60 -25.56 11.95
C TRP A 221 -21.80 -25.35 13.24
N GLY A 222 -20.88 -24.38 13.28
CA GLY A 222 -20.06 -24.11 14.47
C GLY A 222 -19.12 -25.25 14.89
N ARG A 223 -18.73 -26.14 13.96
CA ARG A 223 -17.82 -27.26 14.23
C ARG A 223 -16.36 -26.82 14.16
N TRP A 224 -15.92 -26.04 15.14
CA TRP A 224 -14.64 -25.31 15.10
C TRP A 224 -13.39 -26.20 14.99
N ASP A 225 -13.40 -27.40 15.58
CA ASP A 225 -12.28 -28.35 15.43
C ASP A 225 -12.12 -28.82 13.96
N GLN A 226 -13.25 -28.97 13.26
CA GLN A 226 -13.26 -29.30 11.83
C GLN A 226 -12.84 -28.11 10.98
N VAL A 227 -13.25 -26.89 11.36
CA VAL A 227 -12.75 -25.65 10.72
C VAL A 227 -11.23 -25.57 10.84
N SER A 228 -10.66 -25.71 12.03
CA SER A 228 -9.22 -25.70 12.27
C SER A 228 -8.49 -26.76 11.45
N SER A 229 -9.04 -27.96 11.36
CA SER A 229 -8.51 -29.05 10.53
C SER A 229 -8.52 -28.69 9.04
N SER A 230 -9.63 -28.14 8.53
CA SER A 230 -9.73 -27.71 7.13
C SER A 230 -8.81 -26.52 6.81
N LEU A 231 -8.62 -25.57 7.74
CA LEU A 231 -7.66 -24.49 7.58
C LEU A 231 -6.22 -25.01 7.49
N LYS A 232 -5.88 -26.00 8.34
CA LYS A 232 -4.58 -26.68 8.27
C LYS A 232 -4.38 -27.39 6.93
N THR A 233 -5.39 -28.13 6.46
CA THR A 233 -5.39 -28.77 5.13
C THR A 233 -5.16 -27.76 4.00
N GLY A 234 -5.86 -26.61 4.03
CA GLY A 234 -5.66 -25.53 3.07
C GLY A 234 -4.20 -25.06 3.03
N SER A 235 -3.61 -24.84 4.20
CA SER A 235 -2.24 -24.37 4.31
C SER A 235 -1.20 -25.42 3.90
N THR A 236 -1.40 -26.71 4.23
CA THR A 236 -0.37 -27.74 4.01
C THR A 236 -0.47 -28.42 2.66
N GLN A 237 -1.68 -28.70 2.17
CA GLN A 237 -1.90 -29.41 0.90
C GLN A 237 -2.02 -28.47 -0.28
N PHE A 238 -2.59 -27.28 -0.07
CA PHE A 238 -2.89 -26.33 -1.15
C PHE A 238 -2.07 -25.04 -1.07
N HIS A 239 -1.24 -24.89 -0.03
CA HIS A 239 -0.42 -23.70 0.21
C HIS A 239 -1.24 -22.39 0.25
N GLU A 240 -2.48 -22.48 0.75
CA GLU A 240 -3.41 -21.35 0.80
C GLU A 240 -3.95 -21.12 2.20
N ASN A 241 -4.04 -19.84 2.58
CA ASN A 241 -4.72 -19.47 3.80
C ASN A 241 -6.23 -19.33 3.55
N TRP A 242 -7.01 -20.29 4.05
CA TRP A 242 -8.46 -20.33 3.86
C TRP A 242 -9.27 -19.62 4.96
N CYS A 243 -8.63 -18.88 5.88
CA CYS A 243 -9.35 -18.18 6.96
C CYS A 243 -10.36 -17.14 6.44
N ASN A 244 -10.12 -16.61 5.23
CA ASN A 244 -10.99 -15.67 4.53
C ASN A 244 -11.76 -16.30 3.36
N ALA A 245 -11.75 -17.63 3.24
CA ALA A 245 -12.44 -18.33 2.17
C ALA A 245 -13.95 -18.20 2.31
N THR A 246 -14.62 -17.84 1.21
CA THR A 246 -16.08 -17.93 1.10
C THR A 246 -16.52 -19.26 0.52
N LYS A 247 -17.81 -19.55 0.66
CA LYS A 247 -18.44 -20.70 0.00
C LYS A 247 -18.28 -20.62 -1.52
N ILE A 248 -17.97 -21.75 -2.15
CA ILE A 248 -17.95 -21.92 -3.60
C ILE A 248 -19.34 -22.41 -4.06
N GLY A 249 -19.92 -21.74 -5.04
CA GLY A 249 -21.22 -22.02 -5.64
C GLY A 249 -21.13 -22.50 -7.09
N THR A 250 -22.27 -22.75 -7.71
CA THR A 250 -22.38 -23.10 -9.14
C THR A 250 -22.17 -21.85 -10.00
N ALA A 251 -21.48 -21.98 -11.15
CA ALA A 251 -21.30 -20.87 -12.09
C ALA A 251 -22.64 -20.24 -12.47
N GLY A 252 -22.64 -18.91 -12.63
CA GLY A 252 -23.83 -18.12 -12.94
C GLY A 252 -24.78 -17.90 -11.75
N LYS A 253 -24.59 -18.58 -10.61
CA LYS A 253 -25.34 -18.37 -9.35
C LYS A 253 -24.46 -17.84 -8.22
N THR A 254 -23.24 -17.42 -8.55
CA THR A 254 -22.23 -16.93 -7.59
C THR A 254 -22.61 -15.58 -6.97
N ARG A 255 -23.33 -14.74 -7.72
CA ARG A 255 -23.83 -13.43 -7.26
C ARG A 255 -24.80 -13.53 -6.09
N ASP A 256 -25.52 -14.64 -6.00
CA ASP A 256 -26.45 -14.82 -4.91
C ASP A 256 -25.72 -15.12 -3.61
N LEU A 257 -24.52 -15.71 -3.62
CA LEU A 257 -23.84 -16.23 -2.42
C LEU A 257 -23.75 -15.17 -1.30
N SER A 258 -23.88 -15.61 -0.05
CA SER A 258 -23.78 -14.70 1.11
C SER A 258 -22.37 -14.13 1.29
N LEU A 259 -21.34 -14.76 0.70
CA LEU A 259 -19.93 -14.35 0.83
C LEU A 259 -19.42 -14.37 2.28
N TRP A 260 -20.07 -15.12 3.18
CA TRP A 260 -19.62 -15.27 4.55
C TRP A 260 -18.30 -16.03 4.61
N THR A 261 -17.38 -15.51 5.42
CA THR A 261 -16.12 -16.17 5.80
C THR A 261 -16.30 -16.94 7.12
N PRO A 262 -15.35 -17.80 7.52
CA PRO A 262 -15.33 -18.39 8.86
C PRO A 262 -15.56 -17.40 10.00
N LEU A 263 -15.01 -16.17 9.91
CA LEU A 263 -15.17 -15.16 10.96
C LEU A 263 -16.61 -14.60 11.04
N HIS A 264 -17.30 -14.43 9.91
CA HIS A 264 -18.72 -14.07 9.90
C HIS A 264 -19.58 -15.17 10.54
N GLN A 265 -19.29 -16.43 10.22
CA GLN A 265 -19.98 -17.57 10.85
C GLN A 265 -19.72 -17.64 12.35
N ALA A 266 -18.48 -17.35 12.79
CA ALA A 266 -18.11 -17.33 14.19
C ALA A 266 -18.85 -16.23 14.97
N ALA A 267 -19.00 -15.04 14.38
CA ALA A 267 -19.81 -13.97 14.95
C ALA A 267 -21.29 -14.35 15.04
N TYR A 268 -21.85 -14.94 13.98
CA TYR A 268 -23.26 -15.33 13.91
C TYR A 268 -23.64 -16.40 14.93
N THR A 269 -22.78 -17.40 15.12
CA THR A 269 -23.03 -18.56 15.99
C THR A 269 -22.54 -18.36 17.42
N HIS A 270 -22.13 -17.14 17.79
CA HIS A 270 -21.54 -16.81 19.10
C HIS A 270 -20.41 -17.77 19.49
N ALA A 271 -19.44 -17.96 18.59
CA ALA A 271 -18.31 -18.85 18.83
C ALA A 271 -17.52 -18.45 20.08
N PRO A 272 -16.90 -19.41 20.80
CA PRO A 272 -16.05 -19.09 21.94
C PRO A 272 -14.97 -18.08 21.56
N ARG A 273 -14.68 -17.11 22.43
CA ARG A 273 -13.67 -16.05 22.22
C ARG A 273 -12.36 -16.61 21.65
N LYS A 274 -11.85 -17.71 22.21
CA LYS A 274 -10.60 -18.37 21.76
C LYS A 274 -10.62 -18.80 20.28
N VAL A 275 -11.79 -19.20 19.76
CA VAL A 275 -11.95 -19.55 18.33
C VAL A 275 -11.84 -18.30 17.47
N ILE A 276 -12.47 -17.19 17.90
CA ILE A 276 -12.41 -15.91 17.20
C ILE A 276 -10.96 -15.38 17.20
N GLU A 277 -10.26 -15.48 18.33
CA GLU A 277 -8.83 -15.14 18.46
C GLU A 277 -7.95 -15.94 17.50
N ASP A 278 -8.14 -17.26 17.44
CA ASP A 278 -7.37 -18.13 16.53
C ASP A 278 -7.63 -17.78 15.06
N LEU A 279 -8.89 -17.53 14.65
CA LEU A 279 -9.21 -17.11 13.29
C LEU A 279 -8.53 -15.78 12.92
N ILE A 280 -8.60 -14.80 13.82
CA ILE A 280 -7.93 -13.50 13.67
C ILE A 280 -6.42 -13.66 13.58
N GLN A 281 -5.82 -14.47 14.46
CA GLN A 281 -4.38 -14.72 14.46
C GLN A 281 -3.91 -15.40 13.16
N ARG A 282 -4.79 -16.20 12.55
CA ARG A 282 -4.59 -16.78 11.21
C ARG A 282 -4.84 -15.80 10.07
N GLY A 283 -5.18 -14.55 10.34
CA GLY A 283 -5.33 -13.49 9.34
C GLY A 283 -6.76 -13.28 8.83
N ALA A 284 -7.80 -13.70 9.57
CA ALA A 284 -9.17 -13.40 9.20
C ALA A 284 -9.47 -11.88 9.23
N TYR A 285 -10.11 -11.37 8.18
CA TYR A 285 -10.43 -9.95 8.03
C TYR A 285 -11.69 -9.58 8.80
N ARG A 286 -11.61 -8.50 9.58
CA ARG A 286 -12.73 -7.93 10.33
C ARG A 286 -13.46 -6.83 9.56
N THR A 287 -12.79 -6.21 8.60
CA THR A 287 -13.29 -5.08 7.79
C THR A 287 -14.14 -5.51 6.61
N VAL A 288 -13.93 -6.73 6.08
CA VAL A 288 -14.57 -7.18 4.85
C VAL A 288 -16.03 -7.54 5.15
N PRO A 289 -17.03 -6.82 4.60
CA PRO A 289 -18.42 -7.19 4.78
C PRO A 289 -18.78 -8.45 3.99
N ALA A 290 -19.85 -9.10 4.43
CA ALA A 290 -20.54 -10.15 3.71
C ALA A 290 -21.96 -9.71 3.31
N ASN A 291 -22.52 -10.36 2.28
CA ASN A 291 -23.90 -10.17 1.86
C ASN A 291 -24.83 -11.01 2.75
N THR A 292 -25.60 -10.35 3.59
CA THR A 292 -26.53 -11.00 4.52
C THR A 292 -27.89 -11.34 3.91
N ARG A 293 -28.15 -10.96 2.66
CA ARG A 293 -29.42 -11.21 1.94
C ARG A 293 -30.67 -10.75 2.71
N GLY A 294 -30.54 -9.67 3.49
CA GLY A 294 -31.66 -9.08 4.24
C GLY A 294 -32.00 -9.78 5.57
N GLU A 295 -31.16 -10.70 6.04
CA GLU A 295 -31.31 -11.32 7.37
C GLU A 295 -31.08 -10.32 8.52
N PHE A 296 -30.34 -9.23 8.24
CA PHE A 296 -29.97 -8.20 9.21
C PHE A 296 -30.43 -6.83 8.72
N ARG A 297 -30.30 -5.82 9.60
CA ARG A 297 -30.65 -4.42 9.33
C ARG A 297 -30.00 -3.85 8.06
N HIS A 298 -28.76 -4.25 7.77
CA HIS A 298 -28.04 -3.86 6.56
C HIS A 298 -27.63 -5.10 5.76
N SER A 299 -27.54 -4.93 4.43
CA SER A 299 -27.17 -6.01 3.51
C SER A 299 -25.69 -6.37 3.57
N ASP A 300 -24.86 -5.41 3.97
CA ASP A 300 -23.40 -5.47 4.06
C ASP A 300 -23.01 -5.39 5.53
N MET A 301 -22.79 -6.56 6.14
CA MET A 301 -22.44 -6.63 7.56
C MET A 301 -21.03 -7.17 7.72
N THR A 302 -20.23 -6.50 8.55
CA THR A 302 -18.96 -7.04 9.04
C THR A 302 -19.22 -8.05 10.18
N PRO A 303 -18.23 -8.85 10.59
CA PRO A 303 -18.38 -9.74 11.74
C PRO A 303 -18.81 -9.02 13.03
N VAL A 304 -18.29 -7.82 13.31
CA VAL A 304 -18.69 -7.05 14.50
C VAL A 304 -20.11 -6.52 14.40
N ASP A 305 -20.56 -6.16 13.19
CA ASP A 305 -21.93 -5.68 12.99
C ASP A 305 -22.93 -6.82 13.21
N ILE A 306 -22.62 -8.03 12.73
CA ILE A 306 -23.42 -9.23 12.99
C ILE A 306 -23.54 -9.49 14.49
N ALA A 307 -22.40 -9.51 15.22
CA ALA A 307 -22.41 -9.72 16.67
C ALA A 307 -23.20 -8.65 17.42
N ARG A 308 -23.10 -7.38 16.99
CA ARG A 308 -23.84 -6.26 17.59
C ARG A 308 -25.34 -6.36 17.37
N ASP A 309 -25.77 -6.71 16.16
CA ASP A 309 -27.18 -6.85 15.80
C ASP A 309 -27.84 -8.02 16.57
N LEU A 310 -27.08 -9.10 16.82
CA LEU A 310 -27.52 -10.24 17.64
C LEU A 310 -27.38 -10.03 19.16
N GLY A 311 -26.75 -8.92 19.59
CA GLY A 311 -26.60 -8.58 21.01
C GLY A 311 -25.41 -9.22 21.74
N TYR A 312 -24.47 -9.86 21.04
CA TYR A 312 -23.28 -10.52 21.60
C TYR A 312 -22.17 -9.51 21.95
N ARG A 313 -22.42 -8.68 22.98
CA ARG A 313 -21.52 -7.59 23.38
C ARG A 313 -20.14 -8.07 23.84
N ASP A 314 -20.07 -9.29 24.38
CA ASP A 314 -18.88 -9.91 24.94
C ASP A 314 -17.83 -10.31 23.90
N ILE A 315 -18.15 -10.30 22.59
CA ILE A 315 -17.20 -10.59 21.50
C ILE A 315 -16.99 -9.39 20.57
N CYS A 316 -17.68 -8.27 20.80
CA CYS A 316 -17.58 -7.09 19.94
C CYS A 316 -16.18 -6.44 19.99
N ASP A 317 -15.53 -6.44 21.15
CA ASP A 317 -14.19 -5.88 21.35
C ASP A 317 -13.15 -6.56 20.45
N ILE A 318 -13.17 -7.89 20.41
CA ILE A 318 -12.24 -8.69 19.60
C ILE A 318 -12.55 -8.63 18.10
N LEU A 319 -13.83 -8.55 17.74
CA LEU A 319 -14.27 -8.44 16.34
C LEU A 319 -14.12 -7.04 15.76
N THR A 320 -13.87 -6.02 16.59
CA THR A 320 -13.69 -4.64 16.12
C THR A 320 -12.47 -4.55 15.20
N PRO A 321 -12.62 -4.00 13.97
CA PRO A 321 -11.51 -3.81 13.04
C PRO A 321 -10.33 -3.03 13.61
N VAL A 322 -9.11 -3.47 13.29
CA VAL A 322 -7.87 -2.76 13.65
C VAL A 322 -7.29 -2.14 12.38
N ILE A 323 -7.59 -0.86 12.16
CA ILE A 323 -7.14 -0.12 10.97
C ILE A 323 -5.69 0.34 11.17
N ARG A 324 -4.77 -0.19 10.37
CA ARG A 324 -3.34 0.15 10.34
C ARG A 324 -3.03 1.20 9.27
N HIS A 325 -3.70 1.09 8.12
CA HIS A 325 -3.52 2.00 6.98
C HIS A 325 -4.82 2.75 6.74
N TYR A 326 -4.97 3.91 7.39
CA TYR A 326 -6.21 4.67 7.32
C TYR A 326 -6.37 5.36 5.96
N ILE A 327 -7.42 4.98 5.23
CA ILE A 327 -7.90 5.67 4.03
C ILE A 327 -9.34 6.09 4.29
N ALA A 328 -9.66 7.36 4.03
CA ALA A 328 -11.01 7.87 4.20
C ALA A 328 -12.01 7.04 3.36
N PRO A 329 -13.19 6.64 3.89
CA PRO A 329 -14.10 5.71 3.21
C PRO A 329 -14.47 6.12 1.78
N ARG A 330 -14.76 7.41 1.55
CA ARG A 330 -15.08 7.94 0.20
C ARG A 330 -13.92 7.79 -0.78
N THR A 331 -12.69 7.96 -0.31
CA THR A 331 -11.47 7.78 -1.10
C THR A 331 -11.29 6.30 -1.44
N LEU A 332 -11.44 5.42 -0.44
CA LEU A 332 -11.31 3.97 -0.60
C LEU A 332 -12.31 3.42 -1.62
N THR A 333 -13.57 3.87 -1.58
CA THR A 333 -14.59 3.47 -2.57
C THR A 333 -14.21 3.89 -3.99
N LYS A 334 -13.67 5.11 -4.19
CA LYS A 334 -13.22 5.56 -5.51
C LYS A 334 -12.05 4.73 -6.03
N LEU A 335 -11.06 4.47 -5.16
CA LEU A 335 -9.92 3.60 -5.49
C LEU A 335 -10.40 2.20 -5.85
N GLU A 336 -11.32 1.62 -5.08
CA GLU A 336 -11.84 0.28 -5.31
C GLU A 336 -12.58 0.19 -6.64
N ASN A 337 -13.40 1.19 -6.98
CA ASN A 337 -14.10 1.24 -8.26
C ASN A 337 -13.11 1.26 -9.44
N HIS A 338 -12.11 2.15 -9.42
CA HIS A 338 -11.11 2.22 -10.48
C HIS A 338 -10.21 0.97 -10.53
N PHE A 339 -9.90 0.38 -9.38
CA PHE A 339 -9.18 -0.88 -9.30
C PHE A 339 -9.99 -2.02 -9.94
N HIS A 340 -11.28 -2.12 -9.64
CA HIS A 340 -12.17 -3.11 -10.24
C HIS A 340 -12.33 -2.89 -11.75
N ASP A 341 -12.40 -1.64 -12.19
CA ASP A 341 -12.44 -1.32 -13.62
C ASP A 341 -11.16 -1.75 -14.35
N LEU A 342 -9.99 -1.54 -13.74
CA LEU A 342 -8.73 -2.08 -14.23
C LEU A 342 -8.78 -3.62 -14.33
N LEU A 343 -9.21 -4.31 -13.26
CA LEU A 343 -9.30 -5.77 -13.27
C LEU A 343 -10.26 -6.27 -14.37
N ARG A 344 -11.42 -5.63 -14.55
CA ARG A 344 -12.37 -5.98 -15.62
C ARG A 344 -11.79 -5.72 -17.00
N HIS A 345 -11.06 -4.63 -17.19
CA HIS A 345 -10.35 -4.33 -18.44
C HIS A 345 -9.32 -5.43 -18.75
N GLU A 346 -8.48 -5.76 -17.78
CA GLU A 346 -7.43 -6.77 -17.93
C GLU A 346 -7.97 -8.19 -18.12
N LEU A 347 -9.16 -8.46 -17.60
CA LEU A 347 -9.86 -9.74 -17.73
C LEU A 347 -10.92 -9.74 -18.82
N LYS A 348 -10.95 -8.72 -19.68
CA LYS A 348 -11.91 -8.65 -20.79
C LYS A 348 -11.81 -9.90 -21.67
N GLY A 349 -12.96 -10.52 -21.94
CA GLY A 349 -13.04 -11.79 -22.68
C GLY A 349 -12.89 -13.05 -21.82
N CYS A 350 -12.65 -12.93 -20.50
CA CYS A 350 -12.72 -14.06 -19.60
C CYS A 350 -14.18 -14.38 -19.25
N SER A 351 -14.66 -15.58 -19.60
CA SER A 351 -16.02 -16.05 -19.30
C SER A 351 -16.32 -16.12 -17.80
N LEU A 352 -15.27 -16.28 -16.97
CA LEU A 352 -15.37 -16.44 -15.52
C LEU A 352 -15.46 -15.11 -14.77
N LEU A 353 -15.36 -13.97 -15.44
CA LEU A 353 -15.40 -12.66 -14.78
C LEU A 353 -16.66 -12.46 -13.93
N ASN A 354 -17.79 -13.04 -14.34
CA ASN A 354 -19.04 -13.00 -13.59
C ASN A 354 -19.05 -13.85 -12.32
N ASP A 355 -18.12 -14.80 -12.21
CA ASP A 355 -17.98 -15.74 -11.10
C ASP A 355 -16.79 -15.40 -10.19
N LEU A 356 -16.15 -14.25 -10.42
CA LEU A 356 -15.09 -13.71 -9.57
C LEU A 356 -15.65 -12.69 -8.57
N ARG A 357 -15.33 -12.90 -7.30
CA ARG A 357 -15.37 -11.84 -6.28
C ARG A 357 -14.09 -11.02 -6.40
N LEU A 358 -14.20 -9.81 -6.95
CA LEU A 358 -13.05 -8.90 -7.03
C LEU A 358 -12.56 -8.49 -5.62
N PRO A 359 -11.26 -8.22 -5.42
CA PRO A 359 -10.72 -7.86 -4.12
C PRO A 359 -11.29 -6.58 -3.55
N GLN A 360 -11.64 -6.59 -2.28
CA GLN A 360 -12.07 -5.39 -1.56
C GLN A 360 -10.86 -4.73 -0.90
N LEU A 361 -10.61 -3.46 -1.22
CA LEU A 361 -9.42 -2.74 -0.78
C LEU A 361 -9.43 -2.48 0.73
N VAL A 362 -10.60 -2.50 1.37
CA VAL A 362 -10.72 -2.35 2.83
C VAL A 362 -9.90 -3.39 3.59
N ALA A 363 -9.73 -4.60 3.04
CA ALA A 363 -8.94 -5.65 3.66
C ALA A 363 -7.45 -5.26 3.83
N LEU A 364 -6.90 -4.47 2.90
CA LEU A 364 -5.51 -4.00 2.96
C LEU A 364 -5.27 -3.07 4.17
N THR A 365 -6.32 -2.40 4.64
CA THR A 365 -6.21 -1.46 5.77
C THR A 365 -5.92 -2.15 7.11
N GLU A 366 -6.18 -3.45 7.24
CA GLU A 366 -5.88 -4.23 8.44
C GLU A 366 -4.52 -4.94 8.42
N LEU A 367 -3.91 -5.06 7.24
CA LEU A 367 -2.67 -5.82 7.09
C LEU A 367 -1.48 -5.04 7.65
N GLU A 368 -0.53 -5.75 8.25
CA GLU A 368 0.75 -5.15 8.65
C GLU A 368 1.49 -4.60 7.42
N TYR A 369 1.56 -5.42 6.36
CA TYR A 369 2.03 -5.04 5.04
C TYR A 369 0.81 -5.00 4.11
N PRO A 370 0.39 -3.82 3.61
CA PRO A 370 -0.86 -3.66 2.89
C PRO A 370 -0.75 -4.14 1.44
N GLU A 371 -0.28 -5.37 1.25
CA GLU A 371 -0.07 -6.05 -0.02
C GLU A 371 -0.86 -7.35 -0.03
N MET A 372 -1.46 -7.67 -1.17
CA MET A 372 -2.29 -8.86 -1.33
C MET A 372 -2.20 -9.43 -2.74
N TRP A 373 -2.17 -10.76 -2.81
CA TRP A 373 -2.20 -11.51 -4.05
C TRP A 373 -3.62 -11.94 -4.41
N PHE A 374 -4.06 -11.65 -5.64
CA PHE A 374 -5.32 -12.13 -6.20
C PHE A 374 -5.05 -13.13 -7.34
N PRO A 375 -5.05 -14.45 -7.05
CA PRO A 375 -4.83 -15.49 -8.04
C PRO A 375 -6.07 -15.75 -8.91
N ILE A 376 -5.83 -15.96 -10.21
CA ILE A 376 -6.82 -16.40 -11.20
C ILE A 376 -6.32 -17.71 -11.80
N ARG A 377 -6.59 -18.81 -11.09
CA ARG A 377 -6.00 -20.14 -11.37
C ARG A 377 -6.23 -20.63 -12.78
N CYS A 378 -7.44 -20.48 -13.30
CA CYS A 378 -7.83 -20.91 -14.64
C CYS A 378 -7.01 -20.24 -15.76
N LEU A 379 -6.48 -19.04 -15.50
CA LEU A 379 -5.68 -18.29 -16.47
C LEU A 379 -4.16 -18.39 -16.20
N LYS A 380 -3.75 -19.10 -15.14
CA LYS A 380 -2.37 -19.07 -14.62
C LYS A 380 -1.82 -17.64 -14.52
N ARG A 381 -2.68 -16.73 -14.06
CA ARG A 381 -2.45 -15.28 -13.95
C ARG A 381 -2.88 -14.83 -12.56
N GLY A 382 -2.40 -13.68 -12.11
CA GLY A 382 -3.01 -12.98 -11.00
C GLY A 382 -2.57 -11.53 -10.93
N PHE A 383 -3.02 -10.87 -9.88
CA PHE A 383 -2.73 -9.47 -9.61
C PHE A 383 -2.15 -9.37 -8.20
N LEU A 384 -0.93 -8.87 -8.10
CA LEU A 384 -0.35 -8.45 -6.84
C LEU A 384 -0.65 -6.98 -6.69
N PHE A 385 -1.26 -6.58 -5.58
CA PHE A 385 -1.63 -5.18 -5.39
C PHE A 385 -1.35 -4.74 -3.97
N ARG A 386 -0.99 -3.46 -3.83
CA ARG A 386 -0.51 -2.89 -2.57
C ARG A 386 -1.04 -1.47 -2.38
N LEU A 387 -1.38 -1.11 -1.15
CA LEU A 387 -1.60 0.30 -0.81
C LEU A 387 -0.24 1.02 -0.77
N ASP A 388 -0.18 2.11 -1.52
CA ASP A 388 0.93 3.05 -1.52
C ASP A 388 0.35 4.42 -1.17
N ASP A 389 0.38 4.72 0.13
CA ASP A 389 -0.33 5.85 0.74
C ASP A 389 -1.82 5.88 0.35
N ARG A 390 -2.23 6.79 -0.55
CA ARG A 390 -3.62 6.97 -1.00
C ARG A 390 -3.90 6.43 -2.39
N ASP A 391 -2.98 5.64 -2.93
CA ASP A 391 -3.10 4.98 -4.23
C ASP A 391 -2.98 3.46 -4.07
N VAL A 392 -3.31 2.73 -5.14
CA VAL A 392 -3.04 1.29 -5.25
C VAL A 392 -2.08 1.05 -6.40
N VAL A 393 -0.98 0.38 -6.12
CA VAL A 393 -0.08 -0.13 -7.16
C VAL A 393 -0.46 -1.56 -7.44
N VAL A 394 -0.58 -1.91 -8.73
CA VAL A 394 -1.00 -3.24 -9.18
C VAL A 394 0.02 -3.80 -10.17
N LEU A 395 0.62 -4.94 -9.83
CA LEU A 395 1.38 -5.78 -10.72
C LEU A 395 0.47 -6.88 -11.28
N SER A 396 0.16 -6.77 -12.56
CA SER A 396 -0.44 -7.86 -13.33
C SER A 396 0.66 -8.81 -13.80
N THR A 397 0.57 -10.09 -13.43
CA THR A 397 1.42 -11.11 -14.04
C THR A 397 0.89 -11.46 -15.43
N GLY A 398 1.79 -11.70 -16.38
CA GLY A 398 1.46 -11.97 -17.78
C GLY A 398 0.74 -13.30 -17.99
N ARG A 399 0.26 -13.54 -19.22
CA ARG A 399 -0.29 -14.84 -19.64
C ARG A 399 0.86 -15.82 -19.92
N PRO A 400 0.64 -17.14 -19.91
CA PRO A 400 1.65 -18.09 -20.37
C PRO A 400 2.17 -17.84 -21.80
N LYS A 401 1.40 -17.14 -22.65
CA LYS A 401 1.76 -16.78 -24.04
C LYS A 401 2.30 -15.35 -24.20
N ASP A 402 2.15 -14.48 -23.20
CA ASP A 402 2.73 -13.13 -23.17
C ASP A 402 3.20 -12.86 -21.74
N PRO A 403 4.48 -13.13 -21.43
CA PRO A 403 5.01 -13.08 -20.07
C PRO A 403 5.22 -11.65 -19.56
N ARG A 404 4.87 -10.63 -20.36
CA ARG A 404 5.07 -9.23 -19.97
C ARG A 404 4.25 -8.90 -18.72
N ARG A 405 4.97 -8.79 -17.61
CA ARG A 405 4.48 -8.18 -16.37
C ARG A 405 4.08 -6.74 -16.69
N GLN A 406 2.93 -6.32 -16.16
CA GLN A 406 2.47 -4.96 -16.33
C GLN A 406 2.13 -4.32 -14.99
N LEU A 407 2.73 -3.15 -14.75
CA LEU A 407 2.42 -2.32 -13.61
C LEU A 407 1.35 -1.28 -13.94
N PHE A 408 0.50 -1.02 -12.97
CA PHE A 408 -0.52 0.01 -13.01
C PHE A 408 -0.53 0.77 -11.68
N ARG A 409 -0.82 2.07 -11.74
CA ARG A 409 -1.19 2.88 -10.58
C ARG A 409 -2.67 3.22 -10.68
N VAL A 410 -3.39 2.99 -9.60
CA VAL A 410 -4.80 3.33 -9.43
C VAL A 410 -4.88 4.49 -8.45
N THR A 411 -5.46 5.60 -8.90
CA THR A 411 -5.72 6.79 -8.10
C THR A 411 -7.22 6.99 -7.95
N THR A 412 -7.63 8.01 -7.19
CA THR A 412 -9.06 8.35 -7.01
C THR A 412 -9.76 8.86 -8.27
N THR A 413 -9.03 9.06 -9.37
CA THR A 413 -9.56 9.63 -10.63
C THR A 413 -9.50 8.67 -11.80
N LYS A 414 -8.49 7.79 -11.85
CA LYS A 414 -8.24 6.86 -12.95
C LYS A 414 -7.22 5.81 -12.55
N TRP A 415 -7.01 4.85 -13.44
CA TRP A 415 -5.82 4.01 -13.45
C TRP A 415 -4.96 4.30 -14.68
N THR A 416 -3.64 4.16 -14.54
CA THR A 416 -2.68 4.36 -15.63
C THR A 416 -1.62 3.27 -15.63
N ARG A 417 -1.19 2.89 -16.84
CA ARG A 417 -0.05 1.99 -17.05
C ARG A 417 1.24 2.71 -16.66
N ILE A 418 2.11 2.04 -15.91
CA ILE A 418 3.43 2.55 -15.51
C ILE A 418 4.51 1.55 -15.89
N HIS A 419 5.75 2.02 -16.05
CA HIS A 419 6.93 1.21 -16.34
C HIS A 419 7.60 0.70 -15.07
N ASP A 420 7.38 1.39 -13.97
CA ASP A 420 8.02 1.14 -12.69
C ASP A 420 7.11 1.63 -11.56
N ALA A 421 7.32 1.13 -10.34
CA ALA A 421 6.54 1.54 -9.19
C ALA A 421 7.45 1.78 -7.98
N ILE A 422 7.32 2.96 -7.41
CA ILE A 422 8.17 3.42 -6.31
C ILE A 422 7.30 3.76 -5.12
N VAL A 423 7.73 3.33 -3.93
CA VAL A 423 7.11 3.67 -2.66
C VAL A 423 8.12 4.39 -1.78
N LEU A 424 7.64 5.36 -1.01
CA LEU A 424 8.44 6.04 0.00
C LEU A 424 8.36 5.23 1.29
N GLY A 425 9.49 5.06 1.97
CA GLY A 425 9.56 4.40 3.26
C GLY A 425 8.61 5.07 4.25
N GLN A 426 7.71 4.28 4.84
CA GLN A 426 6.80 4.76 5.87
C GLN A 426 7.48 4.78 7.25
#